data_AF-A0A0C2MK96-F1
#
_entry.id   AF-A0A0C2MK96-F1
#
_cell.length_a   1.000
_cell.length_b   1.000
_cell.length_c   1.000
_cell.angle_alpha   90.00
_cell.angle_beta   90.00
_cell.angle_gamma   90.00
#
_symmetry.space_group_name_H-M   'P 1'
#
loop_
_entity.id
_entity.type
_entity.pdbx_description
1 polymer ?
#
loop_
_entity_poly.entity_id
_entity_poly.type
_entity_poly.pdbx_seq_one_letter_code
_entity_poly.pdbx_strand_id
1 'polypeptide(L)'
;MQIIINIPTPRNRAIDEYLMKSVMNHLSIQMDAVKNVISHFWNQIDQEFDNIFIQNFPKELFDELDYISVSAAKDEIDLQKKVLFFEIFIFIFRNKDLIHDPRTRSFVELFLKFIKIRDPNLKICLNSLIQSIKNCIISLENKILFINENGMFHFYLYFLADLRSYDNLFWKMCGDIYCIPMDQRHRVCLAKHKIYIREIMSKIGITADIYSQILTMILKMISHLKLIHDIEFDVSAFYDITIGIIRGFFETMENHIVLIHLALIWTEIIQGSKNRFVIDTIEKLVHLSAIFSIDMSRKIKDVVDRQVILEFNKNEYINLDLIYFTLVAYPTIDDGEFKWLNSVLLDLHTSFQKYLDQKSIHQHKNEIRFGILQYFMKSFTTLNFEISSADKEFYRTFLDTTHQIPEGNF
;
A
#
# COMPACT_ATOMS: atom_id res chain seq x y z
N MET A 1 38.65 -50.45 -28.28
CA MET A 1 38.34 -49.73 -27.03
C MET A 1 38.58 -48.25 -27.31
N GLN A 2 37.53 -47.49 -27.63
CA GLN A 2 37.66 -46.05 -27.89
C GLN A 2 37.65 -45.32 -26.54
N ILE A 3 38.72 -44.60 -26.23
CA ILE A 3 38.79 -43.72 -25.06
C ILE A 3 38.05 -42.44 -25.44
N ILE A 4 36.83 -42.27 -24.93
CA ILE A 4 36.09 -41.01 -25.05
C ILE A 4 36.69 -40.05 -24.02
N ILE A 5 37.50 -39.11 -24.49
CA ILE A 5 38.00 -38.00 -23.67
C ILE A 5 36.85 -36.99 -23.58
N ASN A 6 36.13 -36.99 -22.46
CA ASN A 6 35.12 -35.97 -22.17
C ASN A 6 35.82 -34.64 -21.86
N ILE A 7 35.96 -33.78 -22.87
CA ILE A 7 36.46 -32.42 -22.69
C ILE A 7 35.38 -31.62 -21.95
N PRO A 8 35.67 -31.04 -20.77
CA PRO A 8 34.69 -30.26 -20.02
C PRO A 8 34.17 -29.08 -20.84
N THR A 9 32.85 -28.93 -20.90
CA THR A 9 32.23 -27.77 -21.55
C THR A 9 32.62 -26.48 -20.81
N PRO A 10 32.60 -25.30 -21.46
CA PRO A 10 32.82 -24.02 -20.77
C PRO A 10 31.92 -23.84 -19.54
N ARG A 11 30.66 -24.30 -19.62
CA ARG A 11 29.70 -24.35 -18.49
C ARG A 11 30.28 -25.13 -17.32
N ASN A 12 30.67 -26.39 -17.53
CA ASN A 12 31.19 -27.24 -16.46
C ASN A 12 32.46 -26.65 -15.83
N ARG A 13 33.35 -26.06 -16.64
CA ARG A 13 34.55 -25.39 -16.13
C ARG A 13 34.23 -24.22 -15.19
N ALA A 14 33.23 -23.39 -15.53
CA ALA A 14 32.81 -22.29 -14.67
C ALA A 14 32.20 -22.79 -13.34
N ILE A 15 31.46 -23.89 -13.38
CA ILE A 15 30.89 -24.55 -12.20
C ILE A 15 32.01 -25.10 -11.30
N ASP A 16 32.94 -25.86 -11.87
CA ASP A 16 34.05 -26.47 -11.12
C ASP A 16 34.95 -25.40 -10.50
N GLU A 17 35.24 -24.32 -11.24
CA GLU A 17 36.02 -23.19 -10.74
C GLU A 17 35.32 -22.49 -9.57
N TYR A 18 34.00 -22.29 -9.66
CA TYR A 18 33.21 -21.73 -8.58
C TYR A 18 33.24 -22.60 -7.33
N LEU A 19 32.97 -23.89 -7.47
CA LEU A 19 32.97 -24.85 -6.35
C LEU A 19 34.33 -24.92 -5.66
N MET A 20 35.42 -24.90 -6.45
CA MET A 20 36.77 -24.91 -5.92
C MET A 20 37.10 -23.62 -5.17
N LYS A 21 36.74 -22.46 -5.73
CA LYS A 21 37.10 -21.15 -5.17
C LYS A 21 36.18 -20.71 -4.03
N SER A 22 34.93 -21.18 -3.99
CA SER A 22 33.98 -20.82 -2.93
C SER A 22 34.36 -21.38 -1.55
N VAL A 23 35.16 -22.44 -1.51
CA VAL A 23 35.66 -23.06 -0.27
C VAL A 23 37.05 -22.57 0.16
N MET A 24 37.67 -21.64 -0.58
CA MET A 24 38.98 -21.08 -0.21
C MET A 24 38.84 -20.03 0.89
N ASN A 25 39.75 -20.02 1.88
CA ASN A 25 39.73 -19.10 3.04
C ASN A 25 40.20 -17.66 2.72
N HIS A 26 39.97 -17.20 1.48
CA HIS A 26 40.37 -15.87 1.02
C HIS A 26 39.16 -15.16 0.42
N LEU A 27 38.66 -14.16 1.14
CA LEU A 27 37.46 -13.39 0.78
C LEU A 27 37.52 -12.83 -0.65
N SER A 28 38.67 -12.29 -1.08
CA SER A 28 38.84 -11.77 -2.44
C SER A 28 38.64 -12.86 -3.51
N ILE A 29 39.16 -14.06 -3.27
CA ILE A 29 39.00 -15.21 -4.18
C ILE A 29 37.53 -15.64 -4.25
N GLN A 30 36.83 -15.67 -3.11
CA GLN A 30 35.40 -15.99 -3.06
C GLN A 30 34.56 -14.93 -3.81
N MET A 31 34.85 -13.65 -3.62
CA MET A 31 34.18 -12.54 -4.33
C MET A 31 34.38 -12.66 -5.84
N ASP A 32 35.60 -12.92 -6.30
CA ASP A 32 35.91 -13.08 -7.72
C ASP A 32 35.21 -14.31 -8.30
N ALA A 33 35.16 -15.42 -7.56
CA ALA A 33 34.43 -16.61 -7.98
C ALA A 33 32.93 -16.33 -8.18
N VAL A 34 32.31 -15.59 -7.24
CA VAL A 34 30.90 -15.20 -7.34
C VAL A 34 30.67 -14.25 -8.52
N LYS A 35 31.51 -13.23 -8.72
CA LYS A 35 31.41 -12.32 -9.88
C LYS A 35 31.55 -13.06 -11.22
N ASN A 36 32.50 -13.97 -11.31
CA ASN A 36 32.75 -14.75 -12.52
C ASN A 36 31.54 -15.63 -12.86
N VAL A 37 30.94 -16.27 -11.85
CA VAL A 37 29.71 -17.04 -12.04
C VAL A 37 28.56 -16.16 -12.47
N ILE A 38 28.33 -15.05 -11.75
CA ILE A 38 27.21 -14.14 -12.04
C ILE A 38 27.30 -13.65 -13.49
N SER A 39 28.49 -13.25 -13.93
CA SER A 39 28.70 -12.78 -15.31
C SER A 39 28.53 -13.90 -16.35
N HIS A 40 29.02 -15.11 -16.10
CA HIS A 40 28.91 -16.24 -17.03
C HIS A 40 27.45 -16.69 -17.21
N PHE A 41 26.70 -16.72 -16.12
CA PHE A 41 25.34 -17.25 -16.11
C PHE A 41 24.27 -16.15 -16.14
N TRP A 42 24.61 -14.86 -16.26
CA TRP A 42 23.68 -13.73 -16.08
C TRP A 42 22.37 -13.85 -16.88
N ASN A 43 22.48 -14.27 -18.14
CA ASN A 43 21.37 -14.38 -19.08
C ASN A 43 20.77 -15.78 -19.18
N GLN A 44 21.20 -16.72 -18.33
CA GLN A 44 20.76 -18.11 -18.35
C GLN A 44 19.93 -18.38 -17.10
N ILE A 45 18.69 -18.85 -17.28
CA ILE A 45 17.89 -19.40 -16.18
C ILE A 45 18.12 -20.91 -16.22
N ASP A 46 18.92 -21.39 -15.27
CA ASP A 46 19.36 -22.77 -15.17
C ASP A 46 19.16 -23.22 -13.72
N GLN A 47 18.02 -23.87 -13.47
CA GLN A 47 17.61 -24.24 -12.11
C GLN A 47 18.63 -25.14 -11.41
N GLU A 48 19.25 -26.07 -12.15
CA GLU A 48 20.28 -26.96 -11.59
C GLU A 48 21.47 -26.14 -11.10
N PHE A 49 21.97 -25.24 -11.96
CA PHE A 49 23.10 -24.40 -11.60
C PHE A 49 22.77 -23.39 -10.49
N ASP A 50 21.61 -22.75 -10.57
CA ASP A 50 21.16 -21.80 -9.58
C ASP A 50 21.06 -22.46 -8.17
N ASN A 51 20.63 -23.73 -8.11
CA ASN A 51 20.68 -24.52 -6.87
C ASN A 51 22.13 -24.76 -6.41
N ILE A 52 23.04 -25.11 -7.32
CA ILE A 52 24.47 -25.28 -6.99
C ILE A 52 25.05 -23.98 -6.41
N PHE A 53 24.73 -22.83 -7.00
CA PHE A 53 25.15 -21.52 -6.52
C PHE A 53 24.67 -21.23 -5.09
N ILE A 54 23.38 -21.44 -4.81
CA ILE A 54 22.82 -21.22 -3.46
C ILE A 54 23.40 -22.20 -2.43
N GLN A 55 23.52 -23.48 -2.79
CA GLN A 55 23.98 -24.52 -1.86
C GLN A 55 25.48 -24.45 -1.56
N ASN A 56 26.26 -23.83 -2.44
CA ASN A 56 27.71 -23.66 -2.28
C ASN A 56 28.15 -22.20 -2.14
N PHE A 57 27.21 -21.31 -1.77
CA PHE A 57 27.53 -19.91 -1.55
C PHE A 57 28.62 -19.77 -0.46
N PRO A 58 29.70 -19.00 -0.70
CA PRO A 58 30.84 -18.93 0.22
C PRO A 58 30.42 -18.37 1.58
N LYS A 59 30.68 -19.14 2.65
CA LYS A 59 30.25 -18.76 4.01
C LYS A 59 30.96 -17.49 4.50
N GLU A 60 32.28 -17.38 4.31
CA GLU A 60 33.03 -16.20 4.78
C GLU A 60 32.56 -14.92 4.06
N LEU A 61 32.27 -15.00 2.76
CA LEU A 61 31.65 -13.88 2.03
C LEU A 61 30.27 -13.53 2.59
N PHE A 62 29.42 -14.51 2.88
CA PHE A 62 28.11 -14.24 3.47
C PHE A 62 28.22 -13.53 4.82
N ASP A 63 29.09 -14.05 5.70
CA ASP A 63 29.33 -13.49 7.03
C ASP A 63 29.88 -12.05 6.94
N GLU A 64 30.78 -11.77 5.98
CA GLU A 64 31.27 -10.42 5.71
C GLU A 64 30.16 -9.47 5.22
N LEU A 65 29.29 -9.94 4.32
CA LEU A 65 28.17 -9.13 3.85
C LEU A 65 27.17 -8.85 4.98
N ASP A 66 26.91 -9.81 5.86
CA ASP A 66 26.08 -9.60 7.07
C ASP A 66 26.71 -8.57 8.01
N TYR A 67 28.02 -8.65 8.24
CA TYR A 67 28.75 -7.67 9.03
C TYR A 67 28.62 -6.25 8.47
N ILE A 68 28.79 -6.07 7.15
CA ILE A 68 28.66 -4.77 6.47
C ILE A 68 27.23 -4.25 6.52
N SER A 69 26.22 -5.13 6.51
CA SER A 69 24.81 -4.73 6.58
C SER A 69 24.41 -4.07 7.91
N VAL A 70 25.26 -4.19 8.94
CA VAL A 70 25.06 -3.59 10.27
C VAL A 70 26.04 -2.44 10.52
N SER A 71 27.22 -2.47 9.88
CA SER A 71 28.23 -1.44 10.08
C SER A 71 27.91 -0.19 9.25
N ALA A 72 28.03 0.99 9.86
CA ALA A 72 27.90 2.27 9.16
C ALA A 72 29.16 2.64 8.34
N ALA A 73 29.99 1.64 8.01
CA ALA A 73 31.30 1.86 7.43
C ALA A 73 31.19 2.45 6.01
N LYS A 74 32.10 3.39 5.73
CA LYS A 74 32.05 4.32 4.59
C LYS A 74 33.26 4.17 3.66
N ASP A 75 34.05 3.11 3.82
CA ASP A 75 35.23 2.95 2.98
C ASP A 75 34.86 2.47 1.57
N GLU A 76 35.77 2.62 0.62
CA GLU A 76 35.55 2.25 -0.79
C GLU A 76 35.43 0.72 -0.97
N ILE A 77 36.07 -0.06 -0.10
CA ILE A 77 36.03 -1.52 -0.13
C ILE A 77 34.61 -2.00 0.20
N ASP A 78 33.95 -1.36 1.16
CA ASP A 78 32.56 -1.63 1.50
C ASP A 78 31.61 -1.32 0.33
N LEU A 79 31.91 -0.29 -0.47
CA LEU A 79 31.10 0.03 -1.65
C LEU A 79 31.13 -1.09 -2.69
N GLN A 80 32.31 -1.66 -2.99
CA GLN A 80 32.41 -2.77 -3.94
C GLN A 80 31.67 -4.02 -3.45
N LYS A 81 31.73 -4.30 -2.15
CA LYS A 81 31.00 -5.41 -1.54
C LYS A 81 29.48 -5.18 -1.56
N LYS A 82 29.02 -3.94 -1.32
CA LYS A 82 27.61 -3.57 -1.48
C LYS A 82 27.14 -3.78 -2.93
N VAL A 83 27.87 -3.28 -3.93
CA VAL A 83 27.53 -3.51 -5.35
C VAL A 83 27.39 -5.01 -5.62
N LEU A 84 28.40 -5.80 -5.22
CA LEU A 84 28.38 -7.24 -5.38
C LEU A 84 27.17 -7.89 -4.70
N PHE A 85 26.79 -7.45 -3.50
CA PHE A 85 25.62 -7.97 -2.82
C PHE A 85 24.32 -7.73 -3.60
N PHE A 86 24.12 -6.53 -4.16
CA PHE A 86 22.93 -6.27 -4.98
C PHE A 86 22.96 -7.08 -6.29
N GLU A 87 24.14 -7.30 -6.90
CA GLU A 87 24.29 -8.21 -8.04
C GLU A 87 23.93 -9.65 -7.68
N ILE A 88 24.37 -10.14 -6.51
CA ILE A 88 23.99 -11.46 -5.96
C ILE A 88 22.47 -11.53 -5.76
N PHE A 89 21.86 -10.53 -5.13
CA PHE A 89 20.41 -10.50 -4.90
C PHE A 89 19.64 -10.55 -6.22
N ILE A 90 20.04 -9.74 -7.21
CA ILE A 90 19.43 -9.74 -8.55
C ILE A 90 19.59 -11.11 -9.22
N PHE A 91 20.78 -11.69 -9.12
CA PHE A 91 21.09 -12.98 -9.72
C PHE A 91 20.25 -14.11 -9.12
N ILE A 92 20.12 -14.16 -7.79
CA ILE A 92 19.32 -15.18 -7.09
C ILE A 92 17.85 -15.07 -7.50
N PHE A 93 17.27 -13.87 -7.43
CA PHE A 93 15.83 -13.69 -7.62
C PHE A 93 15.41 -13.42 -9.07
N ARG A 94 16.31 -13.55 -10.06
CA ARG A 94 15.90 -13.64 -11.48
C ARG A 94 15.14 -14.94 -11.76
N ASN A 95 15.43 -16.01 -11.01
CA ASN A 95 14.80 -17.32 -11.12
C ASN A 95 13.73 -17.47 -10.03
N LYS A 96 12.48 -17.67 -10.47
CA LYS A 96 11.32 -17.80 -9.57
C LYS A 96 11.30 -19.15 -8.83
N ASP A 97 12.02 -20.15 -9.32
CA ASP A 97 11.98 -21.50 -8.73
C ASP A 97 12.79 -21.59 -7.43
N LEU A 98 13.70 -20.64 -7.19
CA LEU A 98 14.55 -20.62 -5.99
C LEU A 98 13.87 -20.01 -4.76
N ILE A 99 12.70 -19.38 -4.90
CA ILE A 99 12.06 -18.60 -3.82
C ILE A 99 11.66 -19.46 -2.60
N HIS A 100 11.62 -20.78 -2.77
CA HIS A 100 11.30 -21.75 -1.72
C HIS A 100 12.54 -22.37 -1.07
N ASP A 101 13.74 -22.10 -1.58
CA ASP A 101 14.97 -22.56 -0.94
C ASP A 101 15.18 -21.78 0.37
N PRO A 102 15.29 -22.45 1.54
CA PRO A 102 15.44 -21.80 2.83
C PRO A 102 16.64 -20.86 2.93
N ARG A 103 17.72 -21.09 2.16
CA ARG A 103 18.90 -20.22 2.16
C ARG A 103 18.66 -18.89 1.47
N THR A 104 17.79 -18.85 0.45
CA THR A 104 17.47 -17.59 -0.25
C THR A 104 16.79 -16.59 0.69
N ARG A 105 16.07 -17.07 1.71
CA ARG A 105 15.47 -16.24 2.76
C ARG A 105 16.52 -15.41 3.50
N SER A 106 17.68 -15.98 3.82
CA SER A 106 18.76 -15.25 4.49
C SER A 106 19.28 -14.07 3.65
N PHE A 107 19.26 -14.20 2.31
CA PHE A 107 19.58 -13.07 1.42
C PHE A 107 18.49 -11.99 1.41
N VAL A 108 17.22 -12.34 1.59
CA VAL A 108 16.13 -11.35 1.76
C VAL A 108 16.29 -10.59 3.06
N GLU A 109 16.56 -11.29 4.16
CA GLU A 109 16.80 -10.67 5.47
C GLU A 109 18.01 -9.74 5.41
N LEU A 110 19.09 -10.19 4.77
CA LEU A 110 20.29 -9.39 4.54
C LEU A 110 19.99 -8.16 3.67
N PHE A 111 19.22 -8.31 2.60
CA PHE A 111 18.80 -7.20 1.73
C PHE A 111 18.04 -6.12 2.50
N LEU A 112 17.10 -6.55 3.35
CA LEU A 112 16.30 -5.65 4.18
C LEU A 112 17.14 -4.93 5.25
N LYS A 113 18.27 -5.51 5.70
CA LYS A 113 19.27 -4.81 6.52
C LYS A 113 20.02 -3.76 5.71
N PHE A 114 20.54 -4.14 4.53
CA PHE A 114 21.32 -3.24 3.66
C PHE A 114 20.57 -1.97 3.30
N ILE A 115 19.31 -2.06 2.89
CA ILE A 115 18.54 -0.89 2.44
C ILE A 115 18.18 0.09 3.58
N LYS A 116 18.43 -0.25 4.85
CA LYS A 116 18.27 0.67 5.98
C LYS A 116 19.44 1.63 6.12
N ILE A 117 20.63 1.25 5.66
CA ILE A 117 21.85 2.06 5.74
C ILE A 117 22.00 2.85 4.44
N ARG A 118 21.58 4.11 4.44
CA ARG A 118 21.61 4.95 3.23
C ARG A 118 23.02 5.06 2.63
N ASP A 119 23.14 4.74 1.36
CA ASP A 119 24.36 4.93 0.57
C ASP A 119 24.04 5.67 -0.74
N PRO A 120 24.27 6.99 -0.82
CA PRO A 120 23.86 7.78 -1.99
C PRO A 120 24.72 7.54 -3.23
N ASN A 121 25.85 6.83 -3.12
CA ASN A 121 26.82 6.68 -4.22
C ASN A 121 26.69 5.36 -4.96
N LEU A 122 25.81 4.47 -4.50
CA LEU A 122 25.70 3.12 -5.04
C LEU A 122 24.97 3.12 -6.39
N LYS A 123 25.66 2.73 -7.46
CA LYS A 123 25.08 2.61 -8.80
C LYS A 123 24.62 1.18 -9.05
N ILE A 124 23.32 0.96 -9.11
CA ILE A 124 22.71 -0.36 -9.41
C ILE A 124 21.72 -0.21 -10.55
N CYS A 125 21.56 -1.27 -11.36
CA CYS A 125 20.47 -1.36 -12.32
C CYS A 125 19.12 -1.53 -11.58
N LEU A 126 18.48 -0.41 -11.24
CA LEU A 126 17.25 -0.37 -10.45
C LEU A 126 16.10 -1.16 -11.10
N ASN A 127 16.01 -1.19 -12.44
CA ASN A 127 15.02 -2.00 -13.14
C ASN A 127 15.19 -3.50 -12.82
N SER A 128 16.40 -4.03 -12.95
CA SER A 128 16.70 -5.44 -12.64
C SER A 128 16.44 -5.75 -11.17
N LEU A 129 16.76 -4.82 -10.27
CA LEU A 129 16.47 -4.97 -8.85
C LEU A 129 14.96 -5.04 -8.57
N ILE A 130 14.17 -4.15 -9.15
CA ILE A 130 12.70 -4.15 -9.00
C ILE A 130 12.11 -5.47 -9.54
N GLN A 131 12.56 -5.98 -10.69
CA GLN A 131 12.09 -7.27 -11.20
C GLN A 131 12.46 -8.42 -10.27
N SER A 132 13.65 -8.38 -9.69
CA SER A 132 14.12 -9.38 -8.73
C SER A 132 13.30 -9.35 -7.43
N ILE A 133 12.96 -8.16 -6.91
CA ILE A 133 12.04 -8.03 -5.77
C ILE A 133 10.66 -8.58 -6.13
N LYS A 134 10.11 -8.27 -7.32
CA LYS A 134 8.83 -8.81 -7.78
C LYS A 134 8.80 -10.34 -7.81
N ASN A 135 9.88 -10.98 -8.25
CA ASN A 135 10.01 -12.42 -8.21
C ASN A 135 10.14 -12.93 -6.77
N CYS A 136 10.95 -12.27 -5.94
CA CYS A 136 11.15 -12.60 -4.53
C CYS A 136 9.84 -12.63 -3.73
N ILE A 137 8.96 -11.64 -3.93
CA ILE A 137 7.70 -11.48 -3.19
C ILE A 137 6.54 -12.36 -3.71
N ILE A 138 6.78 -13.20 -4.74
CA ILE A 138 5.85 -14.29 -5.08
C ILE A 138 5.73 -15.24 -3.88
N SER A 139 6.83 -15.47 -3.16
CA SER A 139 6.80 -16.17 -1.88
C SER A 139 6.16 -15.27 -0.82
N LEU A 140 5.07 -15.76 -0.25
CA LEU A 140 4.36 -15.08 0.84
C LEU A 140 5.26 -14.84 2.05
N GLU A 141 6.20 -15.75 2.33
CA GLU A 141 7.13 -15.58 3.47
C GLU A 141 8.05 -14.39 3.27
N ASN A 142 8.60 -14.25 2.06
CA ASN A 142 9.44 -13.11 1.71
C ASN A 142 8.61 -11.81 1.74
N LYS A 143 7.39 -11.83 1.22
CA LYS A 143 6.46 -10.70 1.29
C LYS A 143 6.24 -10.25 2.76
N ILE A 144 6.02 -11.19 3.67
CA ILE A 144 5.87 -10.91 5.10
C ILE A 144 7.16 -10.34 5.71
N LEU A 145 8.35 -10.77 5.27
CA LEU A 145 9.62 -10.15 5.70
C LEU A 145 9.71 -8.69 5.27
N PHE A 146 9.36 -8.37 4.01
CA PHE A 146 9.32 -6.99 3.53
C PHE A 146 8.35 -6.13 4.35
N ILE A 147 7.18 -6.65 4.70
CA ILE A 147 6.21 -5.95 5.56
C ILE A 147 6.78 -5.73 6.96
N ASN A 148 7.27 -6.79 7.59
CA ASN A 148 7.75 -6.76 8.97
C ASN A 148 9.03 -5.96 9.16
N GLU A 149 9.80 -5.69 8.11
CA GLU A 149 10.99 -4.85 8.13
C GLU A 149 10.78 -3.46 7.52
N ASN A 150 9.53 -3.10 7.17
CA ASN A 150 9.19 -1.84 6.47
C ASN A 150 10.04 -1.62 5.20
N GLY A 151 10.26 -2.72 4.47
CA GLY A 151 11.21 -2.80 3.38
C GLY A 151 10.95 -1.77 2.28
N MET A 152 9.68 -1.50 1.95
CA MET A 152 9.36 -0.53 0.89
C MET A 152 9.63 0.92 1.27
N PHE A 153 9.48 1.26 2.55
CA PHE A 153 9.86 2.59 3.04
C PHE A 153 11.38 2.78 2.97
N HIS A 154 12.14 1.81 3.48
CA HIS A 154 13.61 1.88 3.43
C HIS A 154 14.15 1.80 2.00
N PHE A 155 13.53 1.00 1.13
CA PHE A 155 13.85 0.94 -0.29
C PHE A 155 13.67 2.31 -0.95
N TYR A 156 12.55 2.99 -0.67
CA TYR A 156 12.32 4.33 -1.16
C TYR A 156 13.38 5.33 -0.68
N LEU A 157 13.69 5.32 0.62
CA LEU A 157 14.72 6.20 1.19
C LEU A 157 16.11 5.95 0.60
N TYR A 158 16.43 4.68 0.35
CA TYR A 158 17.71 4.27 -0.20
C TYR A 158 17.89 4.75 -1.64
N PHE A 159 16.87 4.56 -2.48
CA PHE A 159 16.91 4.85 -3.93
C PHE A 159 16.20 6.16 -4.32
N LEU A 160 16.02 7.09 -3.38
CA LEU A 160 15.25 8.33 -3.56
C LEU A 160 15.61 9.12 -4.84
N ALA A 161 16.91 9.21 -5.17
CA ALA A 161 17.39 9.95 -6.33
C ALA A 161 17.00 9.27 -7.65
N ASP A 162 17.07 7.94 -7.70
CA ASP A 162 16.87 7.15 -8.91
C ASP A 162 15.40 6.78 -9.13
N LEU A 163 14.59 6.73 -8.07
CA LEU A 163 13.22 6.22 -8.12
C LEU A 163 12.25 7.09 -8.92
N ARG A 164 12.55 8.37 -9.15
CA ARG A 164 11.67 9.29 -9.91
C ARG A 164 11.35 8.77 -11.31
N SER A 165 12.27 8.03 -11.95
CA SER A 165 12.03 7.43 -13.27
C SER A 165 11.26 6.10 -13.21
N TYR A 166 10.97 5.61 -12.01
CA TYR A 166 10.38 4.29 -11.73
C TYR A 166 9.12 4.38 -10.86
N ASP A 167 8.54 5.55 -10.65
CA ASP A 167 7.39 5.78 -9.75
C ASP A 167 6.26 4.75 -9.94
N ASN A 168 5.80 4.55 -11.18
CA ASN A 168 4.74 3.57 -11.50
C ASN A 168 5.12 2.14 -11.10
N LEU A 169 6.37 1.75 -11.29
CA LEU A 169 6.85 0.41 -10.96
C LEU A 169 7.01 0.23 -9.45
N PHE A 170 7.46 1.27 -8.76
CA PHE A 170 7.57 1.32 -7.31
C PHE A 170 6.20 1.19 -6.64
N TRP A 171 5.22 2.00 -7.05
CA TRP A 171 3.88 1.95 -6.47
C TRP A 171 3.16 0.63 -6.72
N LYS A 172 3.35 0.05 -7.91
CA LYS A 172 2.86 -1.31 -8.19
C LYS A 172 3.48 -2.34 -7.23
N MET A 173 4.80 -2.27 -7.02
CA MET A 173 5.51 -3.16 -6.10
C MET A 173 5.06 -2.99 -4.63
N CYS A 174 4.84 -1.74 -4.17
CA CYS A 174 4.22 -1.48 -2.87
C CYS A 174 2.84 -2.14 -2.76
N GLY A 175 2.02 -2.04 -3.80
CA GLY A 175 0.69 -2.65 -3.84
C GLY A 175 0.75 -4.16 -3.73
N ASP A 176 1.66 -4.79 -4.49
CA ASP A 176 1.88 -6.24 -4.47
C ASP A 176 2.34 -6.74 -3.08
N ILE A 177 3.15 -5.94 -2.37
CA ILE A 177 3.66 -6.28 -1.03
C ILE A 177 2.60 -6.08 0.05
N TYR A 178 1.97 -4.90 0.11
CA TYR A 178 1.01 -4.58 1.18
C TYR A 178 -0.38 -5.19 0.97
N CYS A 179 -0.63 -5.85 -0.17
CA CYS A 179 -1.81 -6.67 -0.39
C CYS A 179 -1.56 -8.11 0.10
N ILE A 180 -1.86 -8.37 1.38
CA ILE A 180 -1.80 -9.72 1.95
C ILE A 180 -3.20 -10.24 2.32
N PRO A 181 -3.44 -11.56 2.17
CA PRO A 181 -4.70 -12.18 2.57
C PRO A 181 -5.00 -12.08 4.07
N MET A 182 -6.29 -12.01 4.42
CA MET A 182 -6.78 -11.85 5.80
C MET A 182 -6.32 -12.96 6.76
N ASP A 183 -6.21 -14.20 6.29
CA ASP A 183 -5.75 -15.36 7.07
C ASP A 183 -4.27 -15.25 7.51
N GLN A 184 -3.51 -14.34 6.89
CA GLN A 184 -2.10 -14.07 7.21
C GLN A 184 -1.90 -13.02 8.31
N ARG A 185 -3.00 -12.51 8.91
CA ARG A 185 -2.98 -11.54 10.01
C ARG A 185 -1.95 -11.86 11.10
N HIS A 186 -1.85 -13.13 11.49
CA HIS A 186 -0.99 -13.58 12.58
C HIS A 186 0.53 -13.49 12.28
N ARG A 187 0.92 -13.34 11.00
CA ARG A 187 2.33 -13.24 10.58
C ARG A 187 2.86 -11.80 10.60
N VAL A 188 1.98 -10.81 10.76
CA VAL A 188 2.35 -9.39 10.82
C VAL A 188 2.78 -9.01 12.25
N CYS A 189 3.99 -8.47 12.38
CA CYS A 189 4.56 -8.06 13.66
C CYS A 189 4.09 -6.65 14.07
N LEU A 190 3.03 -6.57 14.87
CA LEU A 190 2.43 -5.30 15.31
C LEU A 190 3.39 -4.38 16.06
N ALA A 191 4.27 -4.95 16.90
CA ALA A 191 5.25 -4.19 17.67
C ALA A 191 6.19 -3.39 16.76
N LYS A 192 6.63 -4.00 15.64
CA LYS A 192 7.45 -3.32 14.64
C LYS A 192 6.67 -2.25 13.89
N HIS A 193 5.43 -2.55 13.49
CA HIS A 193 4.58 -1.57 12.77
C HIS A 193 4.29 -0.33 13.60
N LYS A 194 4.10 -0.44 14.92
CA LYS A 194 3.98 0.71 15.82
C LYS A 194 5.21 1.64 15.74
N ILE A 195 6.41 1.07 15.68
CA ILE A 195 7.67 1.82 15.56
C ILE A 195 7.75 2.49 14.19
N TYR A 196 7.45 1.74 13.12
CA TYR A 196 7.55 2.24 11.75
C TYR A 196 6.53 3.31 11.39
N ILE A 197 5.29 3.19 11.87
CA ILE A 197 4.27 4.24 11.70
C ILE A 197 4.78 5.54 12.33
N ARG A 198 5.29 5.49 13.56
CA ARG A 198 5.87 6.66 14.24
C ARG A 198 7.06 7.23 13.46
N GLU A 199 7.95 6.37 12.98
CA GLU A 199 9.11 6.79 12.19
C GLU A 199 8.68 7.52 10.91
N ILE A 200 7.76 6.96 10.14
CA ILE A 200 7.27 7.56 8.89
C ILE A 200 6.59 8.90 9.19
N MET A 201 5.70 8.95 10.19
CA MET A 201 5.01 10.17 10.59
C MET A 201 5.97 11.29 10.99
N SER A 202 7.06 10.95 11.70
CA SER A 202 8.07 11.94 12.10
C SER A 202 8.87 12.54 10.93
N LYS A 203 8.84 11.91 9.74
CA LYS A 203 9.61 12.33 8.56
C LYS A 203 8.78 13.07 7.51
N ILE A 204 7.45 13.11 7.63
CA ILE A 204 6.54 13.67 6.62
C ILE A 204 6.79 15.17 6.33
N GLY A 205 7.43 15.94 7.20
CA GLY A 205 7.66 17.37 6.96
C GLY A 205 8.37 17.75 5.64
N ILE A 206 9.45 17.05 5.25
CA ILE A 206 10.32 17.50 4.13
C ILE A 206 9.86 16.95 2.76
N THR A 207 9.21 15.78 2.75
CA THR A 207 8.74 15.09 1.53
C THR A 207 7.38 14.45 1.79
N ALA A 208 6.38 15.30 2.01
CA ALA A 208 5.10 14.90 2.59
C ALA A 208 4.33 13.88 1.74
N ASP A 209 4.30 14.06 0.43
CA ASP A 209 3.42 13.29 -0.44
C ASP A 209 3.79 11.80 -0.47
N ILE A 210 5.07 11.47 -0.62
CA ILE A 210 5.47 10.07 -0.81
C ILE A 210 5.43 9.29 0.51
N TYR A 211 5.86 9.91 1.61
CA TYR A 211 5.78 9.27 2.93
C TYR A 211 4.33 9.09 3.40
N SER A 212 3.46 10.07 3.12
CA SER A 212 2.03 9.96 3.45
C SER A 212 1.34 8.85 2.62
N GLN A 213 1.73 8.67 1.36
CA GLN A 213 1.26 7.55 0.55
C GLN A 213 1.72 6.19 1.09
N ILE A 214 3.01 6.03 1.42
CA ILE A 214 3.53 4.78 2.03
C ILE A 214 2.82 4.50 3.36
N LEU A 215 2.68 5.52 4.22
CA LEU A 215 1.94 5.41 5.47
C LEU A 215 0.50 4.94 5.24
N THR A 216 -0.19 5.53 4.27
CA THR A 216 -1.55 5.18 3.89
C THR A 216 -1.64 3.72 3.42
N MET A 217 -0.68 3.23 2.64
CA MET A 217 -0.65 1.82 2.22
C MET A 217 -0.46 0.86 3.40
N ILE A 218 0.43 1.20 4.34
CA ILE A 218 0.66 0.40 5.56
C ILE A 218 -0.60 0.38 6.43
N LEU A 219 -1.22 1.54 6.68
CA LEU A 219 -2.45 1.63 7.48
C LEU A 219 -3.64 0.96 6.80
N LYS A 220 -3.74 1.03 5.47
CA LYS A 220 -4.73 0.28 4.68
C LYS A 220 -4.55 -1.23 4.87
N MET A 221 -3.32 -1.74 4.78
CA MET A 221 -3.05 -3.16 5.03
C MET A 221 -3.45 -3.55 6.46
N ILE A 222 -3.08 -2.75 7.46
CA ILE A 222 -3.45 -2.99 8.86
C ILE A 222 -4.97 -2.98 9.06
N SER A 223 -5.68 -2.03 8.43
CA SER A 223 -7.15 -1.94 8.42
C SER A 223 -7.78 -3.18 7.78
N HIS A 224 -7.29 -3.60 6.59
CA HIS A 224 -7.74 -4.80 5.91
C HIS A 224 -7.63 -6.04 6.80
N LEU A 225 -6.54 -6.15 7.56
CA LEU A 225 -6.28 -7.24 8.50
C LEU A 225 -7.05 -7.14 9.83
N LYS A 226 -7.88 -6.11 10.01
CA LYS A 226 -8.58 -5.77 11.26
C LYS A 226 -7.63 -5.64 12.45
N LEU A 227 -6.45 -5.07 12.20
CA LEU A 227 -5.37 -4.88 13.18
C LEU A 227 -5.24 -3.42 13.64
N ILE A 228 -6.00 -2.49 13.08
CA ILE A 228 -5.87 -1.06 13.40
C ILE A 228 -6.17 -0.76 14.86
N HIS A 229 -7.10 -1.51 15.48
CA HIS A 229 -7.36 -1.42 16.91
C HIS A 229 -6.31 -2.11 17.78
N ASP A 230 -5.37 -2.86 17.20
CA ASP A 230 -4.29 -3.53 17.91
C ASP A 230 -2.99 -2.71 17.92
N ILE A 231 -2.96 -1.60 17.18
CA ILE A 231 -1.84 -0.68 17.11
C ILE A 231 -2.27 0.68 17.63
N GLU A 232 -1.44 1.26 18.50
CA GLU A 232 -1.62 2.62 19.00
C GLU A 232 -0.65 3.57 18.30
N PHE A 233 -1.17 4.64 17.73
CA PHE A 233 -0.40 5.70 17.08
C PHE A 233 -1.06 7.06 17.31
N ASP A 234 -0.36 8.14 16.98
CA ASP A 234 -0.87 9.50 17.14
C ASP A 234 -1.92 9.81 16.07
N VAL A 235 -3.20 9.66 16.43
CA VAL A 235 -4.30 9.85 15.49
C VAL A 235 -4.45 11.32 15.07
N SER A 236 -4.09 12.26 15.95
CA SER A 236 -4.12 13.69 15.64
C SER A 236 -3.06 14.03 14.59
N ALA A 237 -1.82 13.54 14.76
CA ALA A 237 -0.80 13.72 13.74
C ALA A 237 -1.19 13.05 12.40
N PHE A 238 -1.90 11.90 12.44
CA PHE A 238 -2.42 11.27 11.23
C PHE A 238 -3.54 12.09 10.56
N TYR A 239 -4.35 12.78 11.35
CA TYR A 239 -5.33 13.74 10.84
C TYR A 239 -4.66 14.94 10.15
N ASP A 240 -3.60 15.49 10.72
CA ASP A 240 -2.85 16.59 10.08
C ASP A 240 -2.25 16.14 8.74
N ILE A 241 -1.71 14.92 8.68
CA ILE A 241 -1.23 14.29 7.44
C ILE A 241 -2.37 14.12 6.44
N THR A 242 -3.54 13.69 6.91
CA THR A 242 -4.75 13.55 6.09
C THR A 242 -5.15 14.88 5.46
N ILE A 243 -5.14 15.98 6.22
CA ILE A 243 -5.41 17.32 5.68
C ILE A 243 -4.41 17.67 4.58
N GLY A 244 -3.13 17.40 4.78
CA GLY A 244 -2.09 17.60 3.76
C GLY A 244 -2.41 16.85 2.46
N ILE A 245 -2.81 15.57 2.55
CA ILE A 245 -3.21 14.77 1.39
C ILE A 245 -4.45 15.37 0.70
N ILE A 246 -5.48 15.75 1.46
CA ILE A 246 -6.72 16.32 0.91
C ILE A 246 -6.41 17.63 0.17
N ARG A 247 -5.59 18.50 0.76
CA ARG A 247 -5.20 19.76 0.13
C ARG A 247 -4.45 19.52 -1.17
N GLY A 248 -3.45 18.63 -1.17
CA GLY A 248 -2.72 18.26 -2.38
C GLY A 248 -3.63 17.66 -3.45
N PHE A 249 -4.63 16.86 -3.05
CA PHE A 249 -5.65 16.33 -3.95
C PHE A 249 -6.45 17.44 -4.63
N PHE A 250 -6.94 18.45 -3.90
CA PHE A 250 -7.71 19.53 -4.52
C PHE A 250 -6.87 20.54 -5.32
N GLU A 251 -5.58 20.66 -5.02
CA GLU A 251 -4.65 21.49 -5.79
C GLU A 251 -4.27 20.84 -7.14
N THR A 252 -4.14 19.51 -7.18
CA THR A 252 -3.64 18.78 -8.37
C THR A 252 -4.71 17.98 -9.12
N MET A 253 -5.81 17.64 -8.45
CA MET A 253 -6.83 16.66 -8.90
C MET A 253 -6.25 15.27 -9.20
N GLU A 254 -5.07 14.93 -8.67
CA GLU A 254 -4.43 13.63 -8.86
C GLU A 254 -4.66 12.69 -7.65
N ASN A 255 -4.56 11.37 -7.87
CA ASN A 255 -4.48 10.34 -6.81
C ASN A 255 -5.75 10.03 -5.99
N HIS A 256 -6.91 9.88 -6.64
CA HIS A 256 -8.16 9.42 -5.99
C HIS A 256 -8.02 8.12 -5.15
N ILE A 257 -7.09 7.24 -5.50
CA ILE A 257 -6.85 5.95 -4.82
C ILE A 257 -6.45 6.16 -3.35
N VAL A 258 -5.68 7.19 -3.04
CA VAL A 258 -5.23 7.46 -1.67
C VAL A 258 -6.42 7.85 -0.79
N LEU A 259 -7.32 8.71 -1.28
CA LEU A 259 -8.52 9.13 -0.53
C LEU A 259 -9.45 7.96 -0.22
N ILE A 260 -9.58 7.01 -1.13
CA ILE A 260 -10.33 5.78 -0.91
C ILE A 260 -9.72 4.96 0.24
N HIS A 261 -8.40 4.86 0.28
CA HIS A 261 -7.71 4.18 1.39
C HIS A 261 -7.90 4.93 2.70
N LEU A 262 -7.84 6.27 2.68
CA LEU A 262 -8.12 7.10 3.85
C LEU A 262 -9.54 6.89 4.37
N ALA A 263 -10.55 6.79 3.49
CA ALA A 263 -11.92 6.52 3.91
C ALA A 263 -12.02 5.20 4.70
N LEU A 264 -11.36 4.13 4.23
CA LEU A 264 -11.33 2.85 4.94
C LEU A 264 -10.61 2.95 6.29
N ILE A 265 -9.47 3.64 6.33
CA ILE A 265 -8.68 3.83 7.57
C ILE A 265 -9.48 4.64 8.60
N TRP A 266 -10.06 5.78 8.19
CA TRP A 266 -10.84 6.65 9.08
C TRP A 266 -12.12 6.01 9.58
N THR A 267 -12.78 5.24 8.73
CA THR A 267 -13.94 4.43 9.13
C THR A 267 -13.61 3.55 10.32
N GLU A 268 -12.48 2.83 10.26
CA GLU A 268 -12.07 1.96 11.37
C GLU A 268 -11.60 2.77 12.58
N ILE A 269 -10.85 3.87 12.40
CA ILE A 269 -10.42 4.73 13.52
C ILE A 269 -11.62 5.22 14.32
N ILE A 270 -12.66 5.73 13.66
CA ILE A 270 -13.86 6.30 14.29
C ILE A 270 -14.62 5.24 15.11
N GLN A 271 -14.61 3.99 14.67
CA GLN A 271 -15.28 2.89 15.37
C GLN A 271 -14.43 2.29 16.49
N GLY A 272 -13.14 2.62 16.51
CA GLY A 272 -12.17 2.03 17.42
C GLY A 272 -12.23 2.57 18.83
N SER A 273 -11.98 1.69 19.79
CA SER A 273 -11.88 2.08 21.21
C SER A 273 -10.49 2.58 21.62
N LYS A 274 -9.42 2.10 20.97
CA LYS A 274 -8.02 2.43 21.33
C LYS A 274 -7.55 3.76 20.73
N ASN A 275 -7.73 3.92 19.42
CA ASN A 275 -7.33 5.13 18.68
C ASN A 275 -8.48 6.14 18.67
N ARG A 276 -8.76 6.76 19.82
CA ARG A 276 -9.88 7.68 19.97
C ARG A 276 -9.63 8.96 19.17
N PHE A 277 -10.46 9.20 18.17
CA PHE A 277 -10.54 10.48 17.46
C PHE A 277 -11.87 11.15 17.76
N VAL A 278 -11.82 12.34 18.33
CA VAL A 278 -13.03 13.13 18.62
C VAL A 278 -13.21 14.17 17.52
N ILE A 279 -14.39 14.15 16.90
CA ILE A 279 -14.84 15.15 15.92
C ILE A 279 -15.54 16.26 16.71
N ASP A 280 -14.75 17.18 17.24
CA ASP A 280 -15.18 18.30 18.10
C ASP A 280 -15.09 19.66 17.41
N THR A 281 -14.66 19.71 16.16
CA THR A 281 -14.58 20.94 15.35
C THR A 281 -15.29 20.76 14.01
N ILE A 282 -15.79 21.88 13.46
CA ILE A 282 -16.38 21.93 12.11
C ILE A 282 -15.34 21.49 11.07
N GLU A 283 -14.10 21.93 11.21
CA GLU A 283 -12.99 21.56 10.31
C GLU A 283 -12.79 20.03 10.23
N LYS A 284 -12.74 19.33 11.36
CA LYS A 284 -12.65 17.86 11.40
C LYS A 284 -13.82 17.19 10.71
N LEU A 285 -15.02 17.69 10.97
CA LEU A 285 -16.25 17.20 10.35
C LEU A 285 -16.22 17.38 8.82
N VAL A 286 -15.76 18.54 8.35
CA VAL A 286 -15.62 18.87 6.91
C VAL A 286 -14.64 17.95 6.22
N HIS A 287 -13.41 17.84 6.71
CA HIS A 287 -12.38 17.03 6.06
C HIS A 287 -12.75 15.54 6.00
N LEU A 288 -13.29 14.98 7.08
CA LEU A 288 -13.72 13.58 7.08
C LEU A 288 -14.92 13.36 6.15
N SER A 289 -15.88 14.27 6.14
CA SER A 289 -17.04 14.16 5.25
C SER A 289 -16.68 14.30 3.78
N ALA A 290 -15.65 15.08 3.46
CA ALA A 290 -15.09 15.14 2.12
C ALA A 290 -14.55 13.77 1.68
N ILE A 291 -13.71 13.14 2.52
CA ILE A 291 -13.16 11.81 2.26
C ILE A 291 -14.28 10.79 2.04
N PHE A 292 -15.26 10.76 2.95
CA PHE A 292 -16.36 9.81 2.86
C PHE A 292 -17.27 10.06 1.67
N SER A 293 -17.50 11.33 1.31
CA SER A 293 -18.30 11.69 0.13
C SER A 293 -17.63 11.22 -1.16
N ILE A 294 -16.30 11.34 -1.26
CA ILE A 294 -15.54 10.88 -2.43
C ILE A 294 -15.60 9.34 -2.55
N ASP A 295 -15.36 8.60 -1.46
CA ASP A 295 -15.45 7.14 -1.49
C ASP A 295 -16.87 6.66 -1.81
N MET A 296 -17.89 7.28 -1.19
CA MET A 296 -19.29 6.92 -1.40
C MET A 296 -19.75 7.22 -2.82
N SER A 297 -19.38 8.38 -3.39
CA SER A 297 -19.68 8.73 -4.78
C SER A 297 -19.17 7.66 -5.75
N ARG A 298 -17.93 7.22 -5.55
CA ARG A 298 -17.32 6.16 -6.36
C ARG A 298 -18.05 4.83 -6.20
N LYS A 299 -18.35 4.40 -4.98
CA LYS A 299 -19.10 3.16 -4.73
C LYS A 299 -20.47 3.18 -5.42
N ILE A 300 -21.17 4.30 -5.37
CA ILE A 300 -22.46 4.46 -6.04
C ILE A 300 -22.29 4.36 -7.56
N LYS A 301 -21.28 5.02 -8.14
CA LYS A 301 -20.96 4.89 -9.58
C LYS A 301 -20.67 3.44 -9.97
N ASP A 302 -19.86 2.73 -9.19
CA ASP A 302 -19.55 1.30 -9.42
C ASP A 302 -20.82 0.42 -9.38
N VAL A 303 -21.75 0.72 -8.47
CA VAL A 303 -23.04 0.02 -8.33
C VAL A 303 -23.95 0.29 -9.52
N VAL A 304 -24.04 1.54 -9.96
CA VAL A 304 -24.76 2.00 -11.16
C VAL A 304 -24.26 1.26 -12.39
N ASP A 305 -22.95 1.27 -12.64
CA ASP A 305 -22.34 0.64 -13.82
C ASP A 305 -22.57 -0.87 -13.86
N ARG A 306 -22.59 -1.53 -12.69
CA ARG A 306 -22.83 -2.97 -12.56
C ARG A 306 -24.31 -3.33 -12.50
N GLN A 307 -25.20 -2.34 -12.46
CA GLN A 307 -26.64 -2.50 -12.27
C GLN A 307 -27.01 -3.35 -11.04
N VAL A 308 -26.23 -3.27 -9.96
CA VAL A 308 -26.53 -3.95 -8.69
C VAL A 308 -27.31 -3.03 -7.74
N ILE A 309 -27.85 -3.58 -6.66
CA ILE A 309 -28.54 -2.79 -5.62
C ILE A 309 -27.48 -2.25 -4.66
N LEU A 310 -27.57 -0.96 -4.31
CA LEU A 310 -26.72 -0.35 -3.30
C LEU A 310 -27.05 -0.92 -1.91
N GLU A 311 -26.08 -1.56 -1.26
CA GLU A 311 -26.24 -2.05 0.10
C GLU A 311 -25.36 -1.23 1.04
N PHE A 312 -25.93 -0.80 2.18
CA PHE A 312 -25.16 -0.15 3.24
C PHE A 312 -24.90 -1.13 4.37
N ASN A 313 -23.63 -1.25 4.73
CA ASN A 313 -23.20 -1.81 6.00
C ASN A 313 -23.20 -0.71 7.09
N LYS A 314 -22.99 -1.13 8.34
CA LYS A 314 -22.94 -0.22 9.51
C LYS A 314 -21.96 0.95 9.32
N ASN A 315 -20.84 0.71 8.65
CA ASN A 315 -19.80 1.70 8.44
C ASN A 315 -20.25 2.77 7.45
N GLU A 316 -20.95 2.36 6.39
CA GLU A 316 -21.50 3.26 5.38
C GLU A 316 -22.59 4.17 5.95
N TYR A 317 -23.37 3.70 6.94
CA TYR A 317 -24.29 4.55 7.69
C TYR A 317 -23.57 5.63 8.50
N ILE A 318 -22.54 5.26 9.27
CA ILE A 318 -21.76 6.24 10.06
C ILE A 318 -21.14 7.30 9.13
N ASN A 319 -20.63 6.86 7.98
CA ASN A 319 -20.06 7.77 6.99
C ASN A 319 -21.13 8.71 6.41
N LEU A 320 -22.34 8.21 6.12
CA LEU A 320 -23.46 9.04 5.67
C LEU A 320 -23.93 10.03 6.73
N ASP A 321 -23.96 9.62 8.00
CA ASP A 321 -24.34 10.49 9.12
C ASP A 321 -23.38 11.66 9.28
N LEU A 322 -22.07 11.44 9.13
CA LEU A 322 -21.07 12.52 9.15
C LEU A 322 -21.25 13.50 7.98
N ILE A 323 -21.54 12.97 6.78
CA ILE A 323 -21.86 13.80 5.61
C ILE A 323 -23.14 14.62 5.88
N TYR A 324 -24.18 13.99 6.44
CA TYR A 324 -25.42 14.68 6.83
C TYR A 324 -25.16 15.79 7.86
N PHE A 325 -24.37 15.52 8.91
CA PHE A 325 -24.01 16.54 9.89
C PHE A 325 -23.23 17.69 9.27
N THR A 326 -22.37 17.42 8.29
CA THR A 326 -21.69 18.47 7.51
C THR A 326 -22.69 19.33 6.75
N LEU A 327 -23.69 18.72 6.09
CA LEU A 327 -24.74 19.47 5.40
C LEU A 327 -25.59 20.32 6.37
N VAL A 328 -25.78 19.87 7.61
CA VAL A 328 -26.44 20.64 8.69
C VAL A 328 -25.58 21.81 9.17
N ALA A 329 -24.29 21.58 9.38
CA ALA A 329 -23.33 22.61 9.78
C ALA A 329 -22.97 23.57 8.63
N TYR A 330 -23.31 23.23 7.39
CA TYR A 330 -22.88 23.95 6.19
C TYR A 330 -23.07 25.48 6.24
N PRO A 331 -24.20 26.04 6.72
CA PRO A 331 -24.36 27.50 6.83
C PRO A 331 -23.36 28.19 7.77
N THR A 332 -22.63 27.43 8.59
CA THR A 332 -21.61 27.92 9.53
C THR A 332 -20.18 27.64 9.06
N ILE A 333 -20.01 26.91 7.96
CA ILE A 333 -18.70 26.63 7.36
C ILE A 333 -18.21 27.89 6.64
N ASP A 334 -16.92 28.19 6.79
CA ASP A 334 -16.29 29.26 6.00
C ASP A 334 -16.18 28.81 4.53
N ASP A 335 -17.12 29.28 3.70
CA ASP A 335 -17.13 29.05 2.26
C ASP A 335 -15.81 29.48 1.59
N GLY A 336 -15.09 30.46 2.16
CA GLY A 336 -13.81 30.95 1.65
C GLY A 336 -12.70 29.92 1.79
N GLU A 337 -12.64 29.25 2.95
CA GLU A 337 -11.65 28.22 3.28
C GLU A 337 -11.96 26.88 2.58
N PHE A 338 -13.23 26.49 2.54
CA PHE A 338 -13.67 25.17 2.06
C PHE A 338 -14.41 25.21 0.72
N LYS A 339 -14.02 26.10 -0.21
CA LYS A 339 -14.66 26.22 -1.54
C LYS A 339 -14.81 24.89 -2.29
N TRP A 340 -13.86 23.98 -2.12
CA TRP A 340 -13.85 22.67 -2.75
C TRP A 340 -14.94 21.73 -2.20
N LEU A 341 -15.43 21.97 -0.98
CA LEU A 341 -16.41 21.10 -0.30
C LEU A 341 -17.73 21.03 -1.08
N ASN A 342 -18.20 22.18 -1.60
CA ASN A 342 -19.41 22.23 -2.41
C ASN A 342 -19.34 21.29 -3.63
N SER A 343 -18.19 21.27 -4.31
CA SER A 343 -17.97 20.38 -5.47
C SER A 343 -18.04 18.91 -5.08
N VAL A 344 -17.46 18.54 -3.93
CA VAL A 344 -17.45 17.16 -3.45
C VAL A 344 -18.87 16.69 -3.08
N LEU A 345 -19.62 17.54 -2.40
CA LEU A 345 -20.99 17.22 -2.00
C LEU A 345 -21.93 17.18 -3.21
N LEU A 346 -21.71 18.05 -4.20
CA LEU A 346 -22.39 18.05 -5.51
C LEU A 346 -22.13 16.76 -6.29
N ASP A 347 -20.89 16.27 -6.31
CA ASP A 347 -20.53 15.01 -6.96
C ASP A 347 -21.24 13.81 -6.31
N LEU A 348 -21.34 13.80 -4.98
CA LEU A 348 -22.07 12.77 -4.24
C LEU A 348 -23.55 12.80 -4.55
N HIS A 349 -24.16 14.00 -4.51
CA HIS A 349 -25.57 14.19 -4.83
C HIS A 349 -25.88 13.68 -6.25
N THR A 350 -25.08 14.10 -7.22
CA THR A 350 -25.19 13.67 -8.62
C THR A 350 -25.07 12.15 -8.77
N SER A 351 -24.17 11.53 -7.98
CA SER A 351 -23.99 10.07 -8.01
C SER A 351 -25.22 9.34 -7.49
N PHE A 352 -25.81 9.81 -6.39
CA PHE A 352 -27.06 9.25 -5.90
C PHE A 352 -28.24 9.50 -6.85
N GLN A 353 -28.35 10.67 -7.47
CA GLN A 353 -29.42 10.98 -8.42
C GLN A 353 -29.42 9.98 -9.58
N LYS A 354 -28.23 9.75 -10.18
CA LYS A 354 -28.05 8.73 -11.22
C LYS A 354 -28.45 7.33 -10.76
N TYR A 355 -28.16 6.99 -9.51
CA TYR A 355 -28.55 5.71 -8.94
C TYR A 355 -30.08 5.58 -8.82
N LEU A 356 -30.75 6.60 -8.32
CA LEU A 356 -32.21 6.63 -8.18
C LEU A 356 -32.94 6.64 -9.53
N ASP A 357 -32.38 7.29 -10.54
CA ASP A 357 -32.93 7.29 -11.91
C ASP A 357 -32.94 5.88 -12.52
N GLN A 358 -31.99 5.02 -12.14
CA GLN A 358 -31.84 3.67 -12.68
C GLN A 358 -32.48 2.58 -11.81
N LYS A 359 -32.62 2.81 -10.51
CA LYS A 359 -33.04 1.81 -9.53
C LYS A 359 -34.18 2.33 -8.66
N SER A 360 -35.18 1.49 -8.47
CA SER A 360 -36.28 1.81 -7.55
C SER A 360 -35.79 1.78 -6.10
N ILE A 361 -35.95 2.89 -5.37
CA ILE A 361 -35.60 2.97 -3.94
C ILE A 361 -36.32 1.90 -3.09
N HIS A 362 -37.46 1.39 -3.55
CA HIS A 362 -38.21 0.34 -2.86
C HIS A 362 -37.45 -0.98 -2.73
N GLN A 363 -36.41 -1.20 -3.53
CA GLN A 363 -35.58 -2.39 -3.46
C GLN A 363 -34.70 -2.42 -2.20
N HIS A 364 -34.53 -1.29 -1.51
CA HIS A 364 -33.74 -1.20 -0.29
C HIS A 364 -34.54 -1.53 0.97
N LYS A 365 -33.84 -1.83 2.06
CA LYS A 365 -34.43 -1.90 3.41
C LYS A 365 -34.82 -0.49 3.89
N ASN A 366 -35.85 -0.40 4.74
CA ASN A 366 -36.40 0.88 5.21
C ASN A 366 -35.34 1.79 5.84
N GLU A 367 -34.39 1.24 6.61
CA GLU A 367 -33.33 2.04 7.24
C GLU A 367 -32.42 2.70 6.19
N ILE A 368 -32.07 1.97 5.11
CA ILE A 368 -31.26 2.52 4.01
C ILE A 368 -32.04 3.65 3.32
N ARG A 369 -33.32 3.41 3.01
CA ARG A 369 -34.16 4.41 2.34
C ARG A 369 -34.23 5.70 3.14
N PHE A 370 -34.41 5.58 4.45
CA PHE A 370 -34.50 6.72 5.35
C PHE A 370 -33.19 7.51 5.41
N GLY A 371 -32.03 6.83 5.55
CA GLY A 371 -30.73 7.49 5.54
C GLY A 371 -30.45 8.23 4.22
N ILE A 372 -30.72 7.58 3.07
CA ILE A 372 -30.58 8.20 1.75
C ILE A 372 -31.51 9.41 1.63
N LEU A 373 -32.75 9.30 2.07
CA LEU A 373 -33.71 10.40 2.02
C LEU A 373 -33.26 11.59 2.88
N GLN A 374 -32.82 11.36 4.11
CA GLN A 374 -32.34 12.42 5.00
C GLN A 374 -31.16 13.17 4.39
N TYR A 375 -30.18 12.42 3.85
CA TYR A 375 -29.07 12.99 3.10
C TYR A 375 -29.59 13.84 1.92
N PHE A 376 -30.48 13.28 1.09
CA PHE A 376 -31.00 13.97 -0.08
C PHE A 376 -31.71 15.26 0.27
N MET A 377 -32.72 15.21 1.15
CA MET A 377 -33.48 16.39 1.57
C MET A 377 -32.55 17.49 2.05
N LYS A 378 -31.56 17.12 2.86
CA LYS A 378 -30.62 18.10 3.39
C LYS A 378 -29.71 18.65 2.30
N SER A 379 -29.19 17.80 1.42
CA SER A 379 -28.34 18.21 0.30
C SER A 379 -29.04 19.20 -0.64
N PHE A 380 -30.33 19.02 -0.95
CA PHE A 380 -31.11 19.98 -1.75
C PHE A 380 -31.14 21.36 -1.12
N THR A 381 -31.49 21.43 0.17
CA THR A 381 -31.61 22.72 0.86
C THR A 381 -30.27 23.42 1.02
N THR A 382 -29.20 22.65 1.24
CA THR A 382 -27.87 23.19 1.51
C THR A 382 -27.15 23.62 0.23
N LEU A 383 -27.22 22.81 -0.83
CA LEU A 383 -26.47 23.03 -2.07
C LEU A 383 -27.28 23.83 -3.11
N ASN A 384 -28.51 24.24 -2.76
CA ASN A 384 -29.42 25.04 -3.57
C ASN A 384 -29.70 24.44 -4.96
N PHE A 385 -29.96 23.13 -5.01
CA PHE A 385 -30.34 22.45 -6.25
C PHE A 385 -31.75 22.79 -6.69
N GLU A 386 -31.95 22.89 -8.00
CA GLU A 386 -33.28 22.82 -8.59
C GLU A 386 -33.83 21.40 -8.46
N ILE A 387 -34.98 21.25 -7.80
CA ILE A 387 -35.64 19.96 -7.63
C ILE A 387 -36.15 19.48 -9.00
N SER A 388 -35.54 18.42 -9.53
CA SER A 388 -35.95 17.81 -10.79
C SER A 388 -37.29 17.07 -10.66
N SER A 389 -37.90 16.69 -11.79
CA SER A 389 -39.12 15.87 -11.77
C SER A 389 -38.88 14.50 -11.14
N ALA A 390 -37.71 13.90 -11.36
CA ALA A 390 -37.31 12.62 -10.76
C ALA A 390 -37.22 12.74 -9.23
N ASP A 391 -36.69 13.85 -8.72
CA ASP A 391 -36.62 14.09 -7.27
C ASP A 391 -38.02 14.23 -6.65
N LYS A 392 -38.93 14.96 -7.32
CA LYS A 392 -40.33 15.08 -6.86
C LYS A 392 -41.02 13.73 -6.82
N GLU A 393 -40.82 12.91 -7.84
CA GLU A 393 -41.35 11.55 -7.90
C GLU A 393 -40.78 10.69 -6.79
N PHE A 394 -39.47 10.76 -6.55
CA PHE A 394 -38.80 10.08 -5.46
C PHE A 394 -39.42 10.44 -4.09
N TYR A 395 -39.57 11.73 -3.78
CA TYR A 395 -40.18 12.19 -2.53
C TYR A 395 -41.61 11.72 -2.38
N ARG A 396 -42.42 11.92 -3.41
CA ARG A 396 -43.82 11.51 -3.42
C ARG A 396 -43.93 10.01 -3.14
N THR A 397 -43.15 9.22 -3.87
CA THR A 397 -43.18 7.77 -3.78
C THR A 397 -42.78 7.29 -2.38
N PHE A 398 -41.75 7.91 -1.77
CA PHE A 398 -41.35 7.60 -0.40
C PHE A 398 -42.46 7.93 0.61
N LEU A 399 -43.03 9.13 0.55
CA LEU A 399 -44.09 9.57 1.46
C LEU A 399 -45.35 8.71 1.33
N ASP A 400 -45.71 8.34 0.10
CA ASP A 400 -46.85 7.44 -0.16
C ASP A 400 -46.62 6.04 0.44
N THR A 401 -45.37 5.57 0.51
CA THR A 401 -45.06 4.25 1.12
C THR A 401 -45.09 4.29 2.65
N THR A 402 -44.66 5.39 3.28
CA THR A 402 -44.69 5.51 4.75
C THR A 402 -46.11 5.61 5.29
N HIS A 403 -47.03 6.21 4.53
CA HIS A 403 -48.46 6.28 4.89
C HIS A 403 -49.20 4.94 4.79
N GLN A 404 -48.64 3.94 4.10
CA GLN A 404 -49.26 2.62 3.93
C GLN A 404 -48.86 1.59 5.00
N ILE A 405 -47.96 1.93 5.93
CA ILE A 405 -47.62 1.04 7.06
C ILE A 405 -48.76 1.13 8.08
N PRO A 406 -49.59 0.08 8.28
CA PRO A 406 -50.69 0.12 9.21
C PRO A 406 -50.15 0.31 10.63
N GLU A 407 -50.83 1.12 11.46
CA GLU A 407 -50.47 1.44 12.85
C GLU A 407 -50.49 0.24 13.83
N GLY A 408 -50.41 -1.01 13.34
CA GLY A 408 -50.51 -2.22 14.16
C GLY A 408 -49.20 -3.00 14.22
N ASN A 409 -48.62 -3.05 15.43
CA ASN A 409 -47.51 -3.91 15.90
C ASN A 409 -46.09 -3.34 15.75
N PHE A 410 -45.79 -2.28 16.51
CA PHE A 410 -44.44 -2.02 17.04
C PHE A 410 -44.37 -2.41 18.51
#